data_AF-A0A7S2T2R5-F1
#
_entry.id   AF-A0A7S2T2R5-F1
#
_cell.length_a   1.000
_cell.length_b   1.000
_cell.length_c   1.000
_cell.angle_alpha   90.00
_cell.angle_beta   90.00
_cell.angle_gamma   90.00
#
_symmetry.space_group_name_H-M   'P 1'
#
loop_
_entity.id
_entity.type
_entity.pdbx_description
1 polymer ?
#
loop_
_entity_poly.entity_id
_entity_poly.type
_entity_poly.pdbx_seq_one_letter_code
_entity_poly.pdbx_strand_id
1 'polypeptide(L)'
;RPGKDKAGGHPLRDQLAEYGGKVIAKGIVLCGVVSLLSKNSYNRYVMDFIFCFGLYALLGIVEDGLGCISATVLNNLPVERSFQLFYASASLREFWSLRWNQHVAKLLKVVVYDPIMEGELVRKGTAKQRRRRSLGRTSLATLACFAMSGIMHEVCFAYVSGGVVTWSWLKYFSFQGFYVLAESLLHKRFGKPPKAFAIPVTLSFLLYTGEAHFFKPLRDHGIDMAIVNNIAGLLERL
;
A
#
# COMPACT_ATOMS: atom_id res chain seq x y z
N ARG A 1 -12.46 -48.80 15.62
CA ARG A 1 -13.25 -48.04 14.62
C ARG A 1 -12.44 -46.83 14.19
N PRO A 2 -11.81 -46.83 13.00
CA PRO A 2 -11.07 -45.67 12.51
C PRO A 2 -12.06 -44.65 11.95
N GLY A 3 -11.88 -43.38 12.30
CA GLY A 3 -12.82 -42.30 11.97
C GLY A 3 -12.10 -41.11 11.37
N LYS A 4 -12.20 -41.02 10.04
CA LYS A 4 -12.13 -39.82 9.19
C LYS A 4 -10.78 -39.12 9.07
N ASP A 5 -10.07 -39.51 8.02
CA ASP A 5 -9.18 -38.67 7.24
C ASP A 5 -9.85 -37.30 6.98
N LYS A 6 -9.34 -36.25 7.63
CA LYS A 6 -9.60 -34.88 7.20
C LYS A 6 -8.72 -34.64 5.98
N ALA A 7 -9.37 -34.45 4.84
CA ALA A 7 -8.78 -34.13 3.55
C ALA A 7 -7.60 -33.14 3.69
N GLY A 8 -6.39 -33.66 3.57
CA GLY A 8 -5.18 -32.88 3.42
C GLY A 8 -5.14 -32.31 2.01
N GLY A 9 -5.66 -31.09 1.84
CA GLY A 9 -5.35 -30.28 0.67
C GLY A 9 -3.84 -30.05 0.62
N HIS A 10 -3.23 -30.27 -0.54
CA HIS A 10 -1.80 -30.01 -0.72
C HIS A 10 -1.57 -28.49 -0.54
N PRO A 11 -0.73 -28.02 0.41
CA PRO A 11 -0.61 -26.60 0.77
C PRO A 11 -0.38 -25.66 -0.42
N LEU A 12 0.30 -26.16 -1.45
CA LEU A 12 0.52 -25.49 -2.74
C LEU A 12 -0.77 -25.19 -3.50
N ARG A 13 -1.71 -26.15 -3.57
CA ARG A 13 -2.95 -25.99 -4.32
C ARG A 13 -3.85 -24.94 -3.66
N ASP A 14 -3.85 -24.89 -2.33
CA ASP A 14 -4.64 -23.91 -1.56
C ASP A 14 -4.09 -22.49 -1.73
N GLN A 15 -2.77 -22.31 -1.69
CA GLN A 15 -2.14 -21.00 -1.95
C GLN A 15 -2.33 -20.53 -3.39
N LEU A 16 -2.19 -21.41 -4.37
CA LEU A 16 -2.39 -21.06 -5.79
C LEU A 16 -3.84 -20.67 -6.06
N ALA A 17 -4.81 -21.40 -5.50
CA ALA A 17 -6.22 -21.04 -5.60
C ALA A 17 -6.49 -19.68 -4.93
N GLU A 18 -5.87 -19.40 -3.77
CA GLU A 18 -6.01 -18.13 -3.07
C GLU A 18 -5.43 -16.94 -3.87
N TYR A 19 -4.19 -17.04 -4.35
CA TYR A 19 -3.55 -15.97 -5.13
C TYR A 19 -4.21 -15.80 -6.49
N GLY A 20 -4.46 -16.90 -7.21
CA GLY A 20 -5.15 -16.87 -8.49
C GLY A 20 -6.54 -16.24 -8.39
N GLY A 21 -7.32 -16.61 -7.37
CA GLY A 21 -8.63 -16.00 -7.12
C GLY A 21 -8.56 -14.50 -6.86
N LYS A 22 -7.56 -14.02 -6.10
CA LYS A 22 -7.35 -12.58 -5.87
C LYS A 22 -6.93 -11.83 -7.13
N VAL A 23 -6.06 -12.41 -7.95
CA VAL A 23 -5.63 -11.82 -9.22
C VAL A 23 -6.83 -11.65 -10.14
N ILE A 24 -7.68 -12.68 -10.27
CA ILE A 24 -8.91 -12.60 -11.07
C ILE A 24 -9.85 -11.52 -10.51
N ALA A 25 -10.12 -11.54 -9.21
CA ALA A 25 -11.02 -10.56 -8.58
C ALA A 25 -10.53 -9.11 -8.78
N LYS A 26 -9.24 -8.87 -8.59
CA LYS A 26 -8.62 -7.55 -8.83
C LYS A 26 -8.62 -7.20 -10.32
N GLY A 27 -8.43 -8.17 -11.22
CA GLY A 27 -8.58 -7.99 -12.66
C GLY A 27 -9.97 -7.47 -13.02
N ILE A 28 -11.03 -8.08 -12.50
CA ILE A 28 -12.42 -7.62 -12.69
C ILE A 28 -12.61 -6.20 -12.16
N VAL A 29 -12.09 -5.90 -10.96
CA VAL A 29 -12.14 -4.54 -10.39
C VAL A 29 -11.42 -3.54 -11.30
N LEU A 30 -10.23 -3.88 -11.81
CA LEU A 30 -9.46 -3.01 -12.70
C LEU A 30 -10.22 -2.73 -13.99
N CYS A 31 -10.79 -3.75 -14.63
CA CYS A 31 -11.61 -3.61 -15.84
C CYS A 31 -12.84 -2.71 -15.58
N GLY A 32 -13.51 -2.92 -14.44
CA GLY A 32 -14.65 -2.10 -14.03
C GLY A 32 -14.27 -0.63 -13.81
N VAL A 33 -13.17 -0.38 -13.11
CA VAL A 33 -12.64 0.97 -12.87
C VAL A 33 -12.29 1.67 -14.19
N VAL A 34 -11.55 1.02 -15.06
CA VAL A 34 -11.14 1.60 -16.36
C VAL A 34 -12.35 1.90 -17.23
N SER A 35 -13.32 0.99 -17.29
CA SER A 35 -14.59 1.20 -18.02
C SER A 35 -15.41 2.37 -17.44
N LEU A 36 -15.37 2.54 -16.13
CA LEU A 36 -16.10 3.61 -15.44
C LEU A 36 -15.48 4.98 -15.70
N LEU A 37 -14.15 5.06 -15.65
CA LEU A 37 -13.36 6.27 -15.87
C LEU A 37 -13.29 6.68 -17.35
N SER A 38 -13.35 5.71 -18.29
CA SER A 38 -13.33 6.02 -19.73
C SER A 38 -14.66 6.57 -20.25
N LYS A 39 -15.78 6.15 -19.66
CA LYS A 39 -17.13 6.49 -20.16
C LYS A 39 -17.75 7.71 -19.48
N ASN A 40 -17.29 8.08 -18.28
CA ASN A 40 -17.95 9.10 -17.47
C ASN A 40 -16.94 10.07 -16.87
N SER A 41 -17.34 11.34 -16.78
CA SER A 41 -16.58 12.36 -16.05
C SER A 41 -17.29 12.68 -14.74
N TYR A 42 -16.72 12.24 -13.62
CA TYR A 42 -17.23 12.54 -12.28
C TYR A 42 -16.53 13.75 -11.66
N ASN A 43 -17.01 14.20 -10.49
CA ASN A 43 -16.27 15.14 -9.65
C ASN A 43 -14.88 14.57 -9.29
N ARG A 44 -13.87 15.45 -9.19
CA ARG A 44 -12.48 15.12 -8.85
C ARG A 44 -12.33 14.17 -7.66
N TYR A 45 -13.07 14.37 -6.56
CA TYR A 45 -12.98 13.49 -5.39
C TYR A 45 -13.48 12.07 -5.68
N VAL A 46 -14.53 11.95 -6.50
CA VAL A 46 -15.08 10.65 -6.91
C VAL A 46 -14.10 9.96 -7.86
N MET A 47 -13.52 10.71 -8.80
CA MET A 47 -12.47 10.19 -9.69
C MET A 47 -11.29 9.66 -8.89
N ASP A 48 -10.76 10.44 -7.93
CA ASP A 48 -9.60 10.06 -7.12
C ASP A 48 -9.90 8.86 -6.22
N PHE A 49 -11.14 8.75 -5.73
CA PHE A 49 -11.59 7.57 -5.01
C PHE A 49 -11.59 6.33 -5.91
N ILE A 50 -12.13 6.44 -7.13
CA ILE A 50 -12.14 5.34 -8.11
C ILE A 50 -10.70 4.99 -8.53
N PHE A 51 -9.83 5.98 -8.73
CA PHE A 51 -8.40 5.78 -9.01
C PHE A 51 -7.68 5.05 -7.87
N CYS A 52 -8.00 5.31 -6.61
CA CYS A 52 -7.46 4.53 -5.49
C CYS A 52 -7.77 3.04 -5.63
N PHE A 53 -8.99 2.67 -6.05
CA PHE A 53 -9.35 1.27 -6.32
C PHE A 53 -8.63 0.70 -7.54
N GLY A 54 -8.45 1.51 -8.60
CA GLY A 54 -7.65 1.14 -9.76
C GLY A 54 -6.19 0.85 -9.38
N LEU A 55 -5.56 1.72 -8.60
CA LEU A 55 -4.19 1.54 -8.09
C LEU A 55 -4.08 0.30 -7.19
N TYR A 56 -5.04 0.10 -6.29
CA TYR A 56 -5.13 -1.11 -5.46
C TYR A 56 -5.20 -2.38 -6.32
N ALA A 57 -6.04 -2.38 -7.35
CA ALA A 57 -6.22 -3.52 -8.23
C ALA A 57 -4.95 -3.76 -9.07
N LEU A 58 -4.39 -2.72 -9.69
CA LEU A 58 -3.19 -2.80 -10.53
C LEU A 58 -1.98 -3.32 -9.74
N LEU A 59 -1.62 -2.65 -8.64
CA LEU A 59 -0.51 -3.08 -7.77
C LEU A 59 -0.78 -4.47 -7.20
N GLY A 60 -2.03 -4.72 -6.80
CA GLY A 60 -2.43 -5.98 -6.23
C GLY A 60 -2.36 -7.16 -7.21
N ILE A 61 -2.61 -6.95 -8.51
CA ILE A 61 -2.44 -7.99 -9.56
C ILE A 61 -0.96 -8.33 -9.72
N VAL A 62 -0.09 -7.31 -9.78
CA VAL A 62 1.35 -7.51 -9.92
C VAL A 62 1.89 -8.27 -8.71
N GLU A 63 1.58 -7.81 -7.50
CA GLU A 63 2.12 -8.41 -6.27
C GLU A 63 1.54 -9.80 -5.97
N ASP A 64 0.23 -10.02 -6.12
CA ASP A 64 -0.36 -11.35 -5.94
C ASP A 64 0.04 -12.30 -7.08
N GLY A 65 0.28 -11.78 -8.29
CA GLY A 65 0.81 -12.54 -9.43
C GLY A 65 2.22 -13.03 -9.18
N LEU A 66 3.11 -12.18 -8.67
CA LEU A 66 4.43 -12.58 -8.19
C LEU A 66 4.32 -13.59 -7.03
N GLY A 67 3.36 -13.40 -6.13
CA GLY A 67 3.00 -14.37 -5.09
C GLY A 67 2.66 -15.74 -5.66
N CYS A 68 1.80 -15.79 -6.68
CA CYS A 68 1.42 -17.01 -7.38
C CYS A 68 2.64 -17.70 -8.03
N ILE A 69 3.48 -16.94 -8.72
CA ILE A 69 4.71 -17.46 -9.35
C ILE A 69 5.67 -18.02 -8.30
N SER A 70 5.85 -17.33 -7.18
CA SER A 70 6.71 -17.83 -6.10
C SER A 70 6.17 -19.11 -5.47
N ALA A 71 4.86 -19.24 -5.33
CA ALA A 71 4.23 -20.45 -4.79
C ALA A 71 4.41 -21.64 -5.75
N THR A 72 4.32 -21.43 -7.07
CA THR A 72 4.53 -22.49 -8.07
C THR A 72 6.01 -22.87 -8.23
N VAL A 73 6.90 -21.88 -8.31
CA VAL A 73 8.31 -22.09 -8.72
C VAL A 73 9.23 -22.34 -7.53
N LEU A 74 8.94 -21.76 -6.36
CA LEU A 74 9.85 -21.76 -5.20
C LEU A 74 9.36 -22.66 -4.06
N ASN A 75 8.71 -23.78 -4.37
CA ASN A 75 8.32 -24.80 -3.39
C ASN A 75 7.50 -24.27 -2.19
N ASN A 76 6.40 -23.54 -2.43
CA ASN A 76 5.51 -23.01 -1.39
C ASN A 76 6.14 -21.97 -0.45
N LEU A 77 7.05 -21.13 -0.94
CA LEU A 77 7.46 -19.98 -0.14
C LEU A 77 6.24 -19.10 0.15
N PRO A 78 5.86 -18.93 1.44
CA PRO A 78 4.69 -18.15 1.78
C PRO A 78 4.97 -16.68 1.48
N VAL A 79 4.33 -16.14 0.46
CA VAL A 79 4.35 -14.70 0.20
C VAL A 79 3.35 -14.01 1.11
N GLU A 80 3.73 -12.85 1.61
CA GLU A 80 2.86 -12.10 2.48
C GLU A 80 1.89 -11.24 1.66
N ARG A 81 0.66 -11.10 2.15
CA ARG A 81 -0.38 -10.31 1.48
C ARG A 81 0.02 -8.84 1.41
N SER A 82 -0.02 -8.25 0.22
CA SER A 82 0.34 -6.84 0.06
C SER A 82 -0.78 -5.88 0.41
N PHE A 83 -2.04 -6.23 0.18
CA PHE A 83 -3.18 -5.38 0.53
C PHE A 83 -4.23 -6.14 1.34
N GLN A 84 -4.83 -5.45 2.30
CA GLN A 84 -5.85 -6.03 3.17
C GLN A 84 -6.95 -5.01 3.51
N LEU A 85 -8.07 -5.06 2.77
CA LEU A 85 -9.29 -4.27 3.04
C LEU A 85 -8.96 -2.82 3.45
N PHE A 86 -8.26 -2.07 2.59
CA PHE A 86 -7.75 -0.73 2.92
C PHE A 86 -8.87 0.26 3.30
N TYR A 87 -10.07 0.07 2.77
CA TYR A 87 -11.27 0.82 3.10
C TYR A 87 -11.84 0.53 4.51
N ALA A 88 -11.24 -0.40 5.26
CA ALA A 88 -11.61 -0.65 6.66
C ALA A 88 -10.58 -0.08 7.66
N SER A 89 -9.74 0.87 7.21
CA SER A 89 -8.72 1.51 8.04
C SER A 89 -9.33 2.51 9.00
N ALA A 90 -9.23 2.25 10.32
CA ALA A 90 -9.75 3.13 11.36
C ALA A 90 -8.71 4.16 11.85
N SER A 91 -7.51 4.16 11.27
CA SER A 91 -6.44 5.12 11.58
C SER A 91 -5.45 5.21 10.43
N LEU A 92 -4.73 6.32 10.30
CA LEU A 92 -3.68 6.51 9.30
C LEU A 92 -2.57 5.47 9.45
N ARG A 93 -2.20 5.15 10.70
CA ARG A 93 -1.23 4.09 10.97
C ARG A 93 -1.71 2.73 10.45
N GLU A 94 -2.98 2.40 10.67
CA GLU A 94 -3.55 1.14 10.21
C GLU A 94 -3.59 1.07 8.67
N PHE A 95 -3.94 2.18 8.02
CA PHE A 95 -3.88 2.29 6.56
C PHE A 95 -2.46 2.02 6.04
N TRP A 96 -1.49 2.83 6.44
CA TRP A 96 -0.13 2.80 5.86
C TRP A 96 0.72 1.60 6.28
N SER A 97 0.53 1.06 7.49
CA SER A 97 1.39 -0.01 8.01
C SER A 97 0.78 -1.40 7.88
N LEU A 98 -0.55 -1.51 7.81
CA LEU A 98 -1.26 -2.79 7.96
C LEU A 98 -2.22 -3.11 6.82
N ARG A 99 -2.53 -2.19 5.90
CA ARG A 99 -3.61 -2.44 4.93
C ARG A 99 -3.29 -2.02 3.51
N TRP A 100 -2.50 -0.96 3.36
CA TRP A 100 -2.02 -0.45 2.08
C TRP A 100 -0.56 -0.84 1.86
N ASN A 101 -0.27 -1.57 0.78
CA ASN A 101 1.06 -2.04 0.38
C ASN A 101 1.97 -2.47 1.54
N GLN A 102 1.57 -3.55 2.22
CA GLN A 102 2.31 -4.13 3.34
C GLN A 102 3.72 -4.59 2.94
N HIS A 103 3.96 -4.94 1.68
CA HIS A 103 5.28 -5.35 1.21
C HIS A 103 6.26 -4.19 1.34
N VAL A 104 5.89 -3.01 0.82
CA VAL A 104 6.68 -1.78 0.97
C VAL A 104 6.80 -1.38 2.44
N ALA A 105 5.73 -1.48 3.23
CA ALA A 105 5.78 -1.17 4.66
C ALA A 105 6.80 -2.06 5.41
N LYS A 106 6.86 -3.35 5.09
CA LYS A 106 7.83 -4.31 5.67
C LYS A 106 9.24 -4.06 5.18
N LEU A 107 9.41 -3.77 3.88
CA LEU A 107 10.70 -3.41 3.32
C LEU A 107 11.26 -2.17 4.05
N LEU A 108 10.50 -1.08 4.12
CA LEU A 108 10.88 0.13 4.85
C LEU A 108 11.15 -0.14 6.33
N LYS A 109 10.41 -1.07 6.94
CA LYS A 109 10.67 -1.49 8.31
C LYS A 109 12.07 -2.11 8.45
N VAL A 110 12.44 -3.02 7.57
CA VAL A 110 13.73 -3.73 7.64
C VAL A 110 14.89 -2.82 7.23
N VAL A 111 14.73 -2.00 6.20
CA VAL A 111 15.85 -1.23 5.62
C VAL A 111 16.01 0.18 6.20
N VAL A 112 14.97 0.72 6.85
CA VAL A 112 15.00 2.07 7.45
C VAL A 112 14.68 2.03 8.94
N TYR A 113 13.51 1.50 9.31
CA TYR A 113 13.02 1.61 10.68
C TYR A 113 13.91 0.88 11.69
N ASP A 114 14.16 -0.41 11.44
CA ASP A 114 14.91 -1.27 12.35
C ASP A 114 16.38 -0.81 12.49
N PRO A 115 17.09 -0.43 11.41
CA PRO A 115 18.42 0.17 11.52
C PRO A 115 18.48 1.42 12.40
N ILE A 116 17.50 2.33 12.31
CA ILE A 116 17.43 3.54 13.15
C ILE A 116 17.14 3.16 14.61
N MET A 117 16.28 2.17 14.83
CA MET A 117 15.90 1.73 16.17
C MET A 117 17.01 0.96 16.89
N GLU A 118 17.73 0.11 16.16
CA GLU A 118 18.84 -0.72 16.66
C GLU A 118 20.13 0.13 16.75
N GLY A 119 20.27 1.14 15.90
CA GLY A 119 21.46 1.98 15.79
C GLY A 119 22.60 1.30 15.03
N GLU A 120 22.28 0.29 14.22
CA GLU A 120 23.21 -0.49 13.42
C GLU A 120 22.63 -0.65 12.01
N LEU A 121 23.44 -0.42 10.98
CA LEU A 121 22.99 -0.54 9.58
C LEU A 121 22.85 -2.00 9.12
N VAL A 122 23.62 -2.90 9.74
CA VAL A 122 23.60 -4.34 9.45
C VAL A 122 23.34 -5.07 10.75
N ARG A 123 22.26 -5.85 10.78
CA ARG A 123 21.89 -6.67 11.94
C ARG A 123 22.96 -7.73 12.18
N LYS A 124 23.84 -7.49 13.15
CA LYS A 124 24.78 -8.51 13.62
C LYS A 124 23.97 -9.55 14.39
N GLY A 125 24.17 -10.83 14.15
CA GLY A 125 23.35 -11.94 14.67
C GLY A 125 23.31 -12.13 16.20
N THR A 126 23.63 -11.10 16.99
CA THR A 126 23.62 -11.14 18.45
C THR A 126 22.26 -10.69 18.99
N ALA A 127 21.52 -11.64 19.55
CA ALA A 127 20.10 -11.54 19.90
C ALA A 127 19.74 -10.60 21.08
N LYS A 128 20.55 -9.61 21.48
CA LYS A 128 20.37 -9.05 22.84
C LYS A 128 20.45 -7.55 23.11
N GLN A 129 20.53 -6.66 22.12
CA GLN A 129 20.42 -5.22 22.43
C GLN A 129 19.12 -4.62 21.87
N ARG A 130 17.97 -5.06 22.39
CA ARG A 130 16.71 -4.30 22.19
C ARG A 130 16.81 -3.00 23.01
N ARG A 131 17.58 -2.03 22.50
CA ARG A 131 17.77 -0.70 23.11
C ARG A 131 16.40 -0.13 23.46
N ARG A 132 16.29 0.48 24.64
CA ARG A 132 15.04 1.01 25.20
C ARG A 132 14.37 1.90 24.15
N ARG A 133 13.13 1.58 23.77
CA ARG A 133 12.35 2.32 22.77
C ARG A 133 12.08 3.73 23.28
N SER A 134 12.91 4.68 22.88
CA SER A 134 12.65 6.11 23.11
C SER A 134 11.58 6.58 22.12
N LEU A 135 10.61 7.36 22.61
CA LEU A 135 9.59 8.00 21.78
C LEU A 135 10.22 8.84 20.66
N GLY A 136 11.34 9.51 20.94
CA GLY A 136 12.08 10.29 19.96
C GLY A 136 12.65 9.42 18.83
N ARG A 137 13.25 8.26 19.17
CA ARG A 137 13.76 7.32 18.16
C ARG A 137 12.66 6.71 17.31
N THR A 138 11.54 6.32 17.92
CA THR A 138 10.39 5.79 17.17
C THR A 138 9.78 6.84 16.23
N SER A 139 9.72 8.10 16.67
CA SER A 139 9.22 9.20 15.84
C SER A 139 10.16 9.47 14.67
N LEU A 140 11.48 9.54 14.93
CA LEU A 140 12.50 9.71 13.89
C LEU A 140 12.47 8.56 12.87
N ALA A 141 12.43 7.31 13.33
CA ALA A 141 12.36 6.14 12.47
C ALA A 141 11.09 6.15 11.60
N THR A 142 9.96 6.55 12.17
CA THR A 142 8.69 6.67 11.42
C THR A 142 8.79 7.74 10.34
N LEU A 143 9.26 8.95 10.69
CA LEU A 143 9.43 10.04 9.72
C LEU A 143 10.42 9.67 8.61
N ALA A 144 11.53 9.00 8.96
CA ALA A 144 12.50 8.53 7.98
C ALA A 144 11.91 7.50 7.01
N CYS A 145 11.07 6.56 7.47
CA CYS A 145 10.37 5.63 6.58
C CYS A 145 9.46 6.36 5.58
N PHE A 146 8.71 7.36 6.05
CA PHE A 146 7.83 8.15 5.18
C PHE A 146 8.62 9.01 4.20
N ALA A 147 9.71 9.63 4.63
CA ALA A 147 10.61 10.38 3.74
C ALA A 147 11.23 9.46 2.66
N MET A 148 11.74 8.28 3.05
CA MET A 148 12.27 7.30 2.10
C MET A 148 11.20 6.83 1.11
N SER A 149 9.98 6.57 1.59
CA SER A 149 8.85 6.25 0.70
C SER A 149 8.58 7.39 -0.29
N GLY A 150 8.63 8.63 0.18
CA GLY A 150 8.50 9.82 -0.67
C GLY A 150 9.58 9.91 -1.75
N ILE A 151 10.84 9.64 -1.40
CA ILE A 151 11.96 9.60 -2.36
C ILE A 151 11.71 8.51 -3.40
N MET A 152 11.32 7.30 -2.98
CA MET A 152 11.04 6.20 -3.90
C MET A 152 9.93 6.58 -4.89
N HIS A 153 8.83 7.16 -4.42
CA HIS A 153 7.74 7.61 -5.29
C HIS A 153 8.18 8.73 -6.23
N GLU A 154 8.98 9.68 -5.76
CA GLU A 154 9.52 10.74 -6.61
C GLU A 154 10.36 10.17 -7.76
N VAL A 155 11.23 9.19 -7.47
CA VAL A 155 12.01 8.49 -8.49
C VAL A 155 11.10 7.74 -9.46
N CYS A 156 10.14 6.96 -8.96
CA CYS A 156 9.19 6.22 -9.80
C CYS A 156 8.43 7.16 -10.74
N PHE A 157 7.88 8.25 -10.23
CA PHE A 157 7.11 9.18 -11.05
C PHE A 157 7.99 10.05 -11.95
N ALA A 158 9.22 10.36 -11.58
CA ALA A 158 10.17 11.00 -12.48
C ALA A 158 10.41 10.12 -13.72
N TYR A 159 10.58 8.81 -13.56
CA TYR A 159 10.69 7.88 -14.71
C TYR A 159 9.44 7.89 -15.60
N VAL A 160 8.24 7.88 -15.01
CA VAL A 160 6.98 7.88 -15.77
C VAL A 160 6.71 9.23 -16.43
N SER A 161 7.19 10.33 -15.85
CA SER A 161 6.98 11.71 -16.34
C SER A 161 8.05 12.17 -17.34
N GLY A 162 8.92 11.28 -17.83
CA GLY A 162 9.99 11.65 -18.77
C GLY A 162 11.16 12.39 -18.12
N GLY A 163 11.44 12.16 -16.84
CA GLY A 163 12.58 12.70 -16.09
C GLY A 163 12.28 13.91 -15.21
N VAL A 164 11.02 14.34 -15.11
CA VAL A 164 10.64 15.53 -14.32
C VAL A 164 10.55 15.18 -12.82
N VAL A 165 11.34 15.88 -12.00
CA VAL A 165 11.29 15.79 -10.53
C VAL A 165 10.49 16.99 -9.99
N THR A 166 9.39 16.73 -9.32
CA THR A 166 8.44 17.77 -8.83
C THR A 166 8.53 18.01 -7.31
N TRP A 167 9.11 17.05 -6.59
CA TRP A 167 9.15 16.95 -5.13
C TRP A 167 7.77 16.84 -4.47
N SER A 168 6.70 16.68 -5.25
CA SER A 168 5.33 16.67 -4.76
C SER A 168 5.05 15.41 -3.96
N TRP A 169 5.54 14.27 -4.43
CA TRP A 169 5.36 12.99 -3.74
C TRP A 169 6.22 12.91 -2.49
N LEU A 170 7.46 13.41 -2.53
CA LEU A 170 8.28 13.54 -1.32
C LEU A 170 7.57 14.37 -0.24
N LYS A 171 7.01 15.52 -0.62
CA LYS A 171 6.23 16.39 0.28
C LYS A 171 5.04 15.65 0.86
N TYR A 172 4.22 15.02 0.01
CA TYR A 172 3.03 14.28 0.44
C TYR A 172 3.35 13.21 1.49
N PHE A 173 4.27 12.30 1.19
CA PHE A 173 4.60 11.21 2.10
C PHE A 173 5.25 11.72 3.40
N SER A 174 6.08 12.76 3.33
CA SER A 174 6.66 13.39 4.53
C SER A 174 5.58 13.92 5.46
N PHE A 175 4.56 14.61 4.93
CA PHE A 175 3.42 15.08 5.73
C PHE A 175 2.60 13.93 6.34
N GLN A 176 2.38 12.84 5.59
CA GLN A 176 1.70 11.64 6.12
C GLN A 176 2.41 11.08 7.36
N GLY A 177 3.75 11.11 7.38
CA GLY A 177 4.52 10.72 8.56
C GLY A 177 4.21 11.58 9.80
N PHE A 178 4.11 12.91 9.63
CA PHE A 178 3.70 13.80 10.71
C PHE A 178 2.26 13.55 11.16
N TYR A 179 1.33 13.33 10.22
CA TYR A 179 -0.06 13.04 10.55
C TYR A 179 -0.22 11.74 11.34
N VAL A 180 0.52 10.68 10.96
CA VAL A 180 0.53 9.41 11.71
C VAL A 180 1.04 9.60 13.15
N LEU A 181 2.08 10.42 13.35
CA LEU A 181 2.58 10.73 14.68
C LEU A 181 1.59 11.58 15.49
N ALA A 182 1.00 12.60 14.89
CA ALA A 182 -0.02 13.43 15.51
C ALA A 182 -1.25 12.61 15.93
N GLU A 183 -1.76 11.76 15.05
CA GLU A 183 -2.85 10.82 15.34
C GLU A 183 -2.47 9.86 16.48
N SER A 184 -1.22 9.37 16.49
CA SER A 184 -0.73 8.50 17.56
C SER A 184 -0.68 9.21 18.92
N LEU A 185 -0.38 10.52 18.96
CA LEU A 185 -0.42 11.32 20.18
C LEU A 185 -1.86 11.60 20.62
N LEU A 186 -2.75 11.91 19.68
CA LEU A 186 -4.17 12.12 19.93
C LEU A 186 -4.81 10.87 20.55
N HIS A 187 -4.56 9.70 19.98
CA HIS A 187 -5.05 8.42 20.51
C HIS A 187 -4.48 8.08 21.90
N LYS A 188 -3.25 8.52 22.21
CA LYS A 188 -2.69 8.36 23.56
C LYS A 188 -3.34 9.28 24.58
N ARG A 189 -3.73 10.50 24.17
CA ARG A 189 -4.32 11.51 25.07
C ARG A 189 -5.82 11.33 25.28
N PHE A 190 -6.56 10.99 24.24
CA PHE A 190 -8.02 10.95 24.24
C PHE A 190 -8.61 9.53 24.03
N GLY A 191 -7.77 8.52 23.84
CA GLY A 191 -8.22 7.18 23.47
C GLY A 191 -8.53 7.04 21.98
N LYS A 192 -8.87 5.82 21.55
CA LYS A 192 -9.22 5.55 20.16
C LYS A 192 -10.74 5.75 19.95
N PRO A 193 -11.17 6.49 18.93
CA PRO A 193 -12.58 6.64 18.62
C PRO A 193 -13.20 5.30 18.16
N PRO A 194 -14.53 5.14 18.24
CA PRO A 194 -15.22 3.98 17.69
C PRO A 194 -14.95 3.82 16.19
N LYS A 195 -14.75 2.57 15.73
CA LYS A 195 -14.38 2.28 14.33
C LYS A 195 -15.35 2.85 13.30
N ALA A 196 -16.65 2.83 13.59
CA ALA A 196 -17.68 3.35 12.70
C ALA A 196 -17.50 4.85 12.38
N PHE A 197 -16.94 5.61 13.32
CA PHE A 197 -16.60 7.02 13.10
C PHE A 197 -15.18 7.19 12.56
N ALA A 198 -14.23 6.41 13.09
CA ALA A 198 -12.81 6.54 12.74
C ALA A 198 -12.50 6.20 11.28
N ILE A 199 -13.18 5.19 10.71
CA ILE A 199 -12.99 4.77 9.32
C ILE A 199 -13.35 5.88 8.33
N PRO A 200 -14.58 6.42 8.30
CA PRO A 200 -14.92 7.45 7.33
C PRO A 200 -14.07 8.71 7.49
N VAL A 201 -13.72 9.10 8.73
CA VAL A 201 -12.81 10.22 8.99
C VAL A 201 -11.42 9.97 8.41
N THR A 202 -10.84 8.80 8.68
CA THR A 202 -9.50 8.43 8.16
C THR A 202 -9.49 8.40 6.64
N LEU A 203 -10.48 7.77 6.01
CA LEU A 203 -10.56 7.67 4.56
C LEU A 203 -10.80 9.03 3.90
N SER A 204 -11.67 9.87 4.49
CA SER A 204 -11.92 11.22 3.97
C SER A 204 -10.67 12.08 4.07
N PHE A 205 -9.92 11.98 5.17
CA PHE A 205 -8.65 12.67 5.33
C PHE A 205 -7.60 12.21 4.32
N LEU A 206 -7.46 10.91 4.10
CA LEU A 206 -6.57 10.34 3.09
C LEU A 206 -6.95 10.78 1.67
N LEU A 207 -8.25 10.76 1.34
CA LEU A 207 -8.74 11.19 0.03
C LEU A 207 -8.51 12.70 -0.17
N TYR A 208 -8.80 13.52 0.83
CA TYR A 208 -8.59 14.96 0.78
C TYR A 208 -7.11 15.32 0.60
N THR A 209 -6.23 14.75 1.43
CA THR A 209 -4.78 15.01 1.34
C THR A 209 -4.18 14.40 0.07
N GLY A 210 -4.71 13.27 -0.40
CA GLY A 210 -4.31 12.61 -1.63
C GLY A 210 -4.70 13.40 -2.87
N GLU A 211 -5.93 13.91 -2.97
CA GLU A 211 -6.40 14.75 -4.09
C GLU A 211 -5.45 15.93 -4.30
N ALA A 212 -5.16 16.66 -3.20
CA ALA A 212 -4.41 17.90 -3.25
C ALA A 212 -2.92 17.71 -3.58
N HIS A 213 -2.29 16.65 -3.06
CA HIS A 213 -0.82 16.52 -3.09
C HIS A 213 -0.29 15.29 -3.84
N PHE A 214 -1.12 14.28 -4.08
CA PHE A 214 -0.73 13.04 -4.77
C PHE A 214 -1.33 12.97 -6.18
N PHE A 215 -2.65 13.13 -6.30
CA PHE A 215 -3.37 13.00 -7.57
C PHE A 215 -3.29 14.26 -8.44
N LYS A 216 -3.25 15.44 -7.84
CA LYS A 216 -3.06 16.68 -8.60
C LYS A 216 -1.77 16.68 -9.46
N PRO A 217 -0.58 16.33 -8.92
CA PRO A 217 0.62 16.21 -9.75
C PRO A 217 0.50 15.15 -10.86
N LEU A 218 -0.17 14.02 -10.59
CA LEU A 218 -0.42 12.98 -11.60
C LEU A 218 -1.24 13.53 -12.79
N ARG A 219 -2.31 14.28 -12.49
CA ARG A 219 -3.14 14.98 -13.47
C ARG A 219 -2.37 16.03 -14.26
N ASP A 220 -1.61 16.86 -13.54
CA ASP A 220 -0.87 17.97 -14.15
C ASP A 220 0.19 17.46 -15.17
N HIS A 221 0.69 16.23 -14.99
CA HIS A 221 1.60 15.55 -15.93
C HIS A 221 0.89 14.57 -16.89
N GLY A 222 -0.44 14.47 -16.85
CA GLY A 222 -1.25 13.60 -17.71
C GLY A 222 -1.05 12.09 -17.51
N ILE A 223 -0.45 11.69 -16.39
CA ILE A 223 -0.09 10.28 -16.11
C ILE A 223 -1.34 9.45 -15.82
N ASP A 224 -2.32 10.04 -15.14
CA ASP A 224 -3.57 9.39 -14.77
C ASP A 224 -4.36 8.90 -16.00
N MET A 225 -4.56 9.78 -16.98
CA MET A 225 -5.25 9.43 -18.23
C MET A 225 -4.41 8.52 -19.12
N ALA A 226 -3.09 8.69 -19.13
CA ALA A 226 -2.19 7.78 -19.86
C ALA A 226 -2.32 6.34 -19.35
N ILE A 227 -2.36 6.14 -18.02
CA ILE A 227 -2.55 4.81 -17.42
C ILE A 227 -3.91 4.23 -17.81
N VAL A 228 -5.00 4.99 -17.69
CA VAL A 228 -6.34 4.53 -18.05
C VAL A 228 -6.41 4.11 -19.52
N ASN A 229 -5.89 4.95 -20.41
CA ASN A 229 -5.90 4.67 -21.85
C ASN A 229 -5.03 3.47 -22.22
N ASN A 230 -3.85 3.31 -21.60
CA ASN A 230 -2.99 2.15 -21.83
C ASN A 230 -3.64 0.85 -21.38
N ILE A 231 -4.30 0.85 -20.23
CA ILE A 231 -5.00 -0.34 -19.74
C ILE A 231 -6.25 -0.62 -20.59
N ALA A 232 -7.03 0.39 -20.95
CA ALA A 232 -8.18 0.24 -21.84
C ALA A 232 -7.77 -0.38 -23.19
N GLY A 233 -6.72 0.15 -23.81
CA GLY A 233 -6.20 -0.39 -25.07
C GLY A 233 -5.62 -1.80 -24.94
N LEU A 234 -5.13 -2.20 -23.77
CA LEU A 234 -4.72 -3.58 -23.51
C LEU A 234 -5.93 -4.52 -23.38
N LEU A 235 -7.00 -4.06 -22.74
CA LEU A 235 -8.24 -4.81 -22.58
C LEU A 235 -8.98 -5.02 -23.90
N GLU A 236 -8.94 -4.06 -24.83
CA GLU A 236 -9.53 -4.21 -26.17
C GLU A 236 -8.79 -5.21 -27.06
N ARG A 237 -7.54 -5.55 -26.73
CA ARG A 237 -6.68 -6.47 -27.51
C ARG A 237 -6.70 -7.91 -27.01
N LEU A 238 -7.30 -8.18 -25.85
CA LEU A 238 -7.46 -9.50 -25.24
C LEU A 238 -8.81 -10.11 -25.63
#